data_AF-A0A4Q6G207-F1
#
_entry.id   AF-A0A4Q6G207-F1
#
_cell.length_a   1.000
_cell.length_b   1.000
_cell.length_c   1.000
_cell.angle_alpha   90.00
_cell.angle_beta   90.00
_cell.angle_gamma   90.00
#
_symmetry.space_group_name_H-M   'P 1'
#
loop_
_entity.id
_entity.type
_entity.pdbx_description
1 polymer ?
#
loop_
_entity_poly.entity_id
_entity_poly.type
_entity_poly.pdbx_seq_one_letter_code
_entity_poly.pdbx_strand_id
1 'polypeptide(L)'
;DGAGEIGFVSSISEPFCGDCQRARVSADGHLYTCLFSAAGADLRATIADGEQALANRVADLWSRRADRYSELRGQPAAGRGRHVEMFLVGG
;
A
#
# COMPACT_ATOMS: atom_id res chain seq x y z
N ASP A 1 -8.44 28.65 26.65
CA ASP A 1 -9.69 27.84 26.65
C ASP A 1 -9.40 26.35 26.49
N GLY A 2 -8.24 25.94 25.95
CA GLY A 2 -7.83 24.53 25.97
C GLY A 2 -8.67 23.58 25.12
N ALA A 3 -9.47 24.09 24.18
CA ALA A 3 -10.43 23.34 23.36
C ALA A 3 -9.79 22.52 22.21
N GLY A 4 -8.58 22.00 22.43
CA GLY A 4 -7.90 21.16 21.45
C GLY A 4 -8.21 19.68 21.67
N GLU A 5 -8.20 18.89 20.60
CA GLU A 5 -8.29 17.43 20.65
C GLU A 5 -6.93 16.79 20.42
N ILE A 6 -6.68 15.66 21.10
CA ILE A 6 -5.48 14.83 20.90
C ILE A 6 -5.94 13.45 20.47
N GLY A 7 -5.42 12.97 19.34
CA GLY A 7 -5.68 11.63 18.80
C GLY A 7 -4.42 10.75 18.80
N PHE A 8 -4.62 9.44 18.95
CA PHE A 8 -3.55 8.44 18.88
C PHE A 8 -3.79 7.50 17.69
N VAL A 9 -2.71 7.07 17.04
CA VAL A 9 -2.77 6.10 15.93
C VAL A 9 -2.07 4.82 16.35
N SER A 10 -2.86 3.80 16.70
CA SER A 10 -2.41 2.50 17.22
C SER A 10 -1.85 1.55 16.14
N SER A 11 -0.96 2.02 15.27
CA SER A 11 -0.42 1.23 14.13
C SER A 11 0.29 -0.08 14.49
N ILE A 12 0.60 -0.27 15.78
CA ILE A 12 1.33 -1.42 16.31
C ILE A 12 0.44 -2.35 17.13
N SER A 13 -0.19 -1.81 18.18
CA SER A 13 -1.02 -2.56 19.12
C SER A 13 -2.37 -2.96 18.53
N GLU A 14 -2.93 -2.14 17.66
CA GLU A 14 -4.24 -2.35 17.02
C GLU A 14 -4.13 -2.04 15.51
N PRO A 15 -3.51 -2.94 14.73
CA PRO A 15 -3.33 -2.74 13.31
C PRO A 15 -4.67 -2.68 12.57
N PHE A 16 -4.73 -1.85 11.52
CA PHE A 16 -5.94 -1.54 10.76
C PHE A 16 -5.78 -1.91 9.27
N CYS A 17 -5.11 -3.03 8.96
CA CYS A 17 -4.91 -3.42 7.55
C CYS A 17 -6.21 -3.92 6.90
N GLY A 18 -7.10 -4.53 7.68
CA GLY A 18 -8.43 -4.97 7.24
C GLY A 18 -9.28 -3.85 6.61
N ASP A 19 -9.21 -2.65 7.17
CA ASP A 19 -9.92 -1.46 6.67
C ASP A 19 -9.07 -0.59 5.72
N CYS A 20 -7.85 -1.04 5.38
CA CYS A 20 -6.94 -0.25 4.56
C CYS A 20 -7.38 -0.27 3.09
N GLN A 21 -7.86 0.88 2.63
CA GLN A 21 -8.28 1.15 1.24
C GLN A 21 -7.26 1.98 0.42
N ARG A 22 -6.00 2.06 0.88
CA ARG A 22 -4.95 2.86 0.22
C ARG A 22 -4.21 2.07 -0.84
N ALA A 23 -4.13 2.64 -2.05
CA ALA A 23 -3.12 2.34 -3.06
C ALA A 23 -2.15 3.52 -3.18
N ARG A 24 -0.90 3.27 -3.56
CA ARG A 24 0.12 4.30 -3.81
C ARG A 24 0.75 4.07 -5.17
N VAL A 25 1.07 5.14 -5.89
CA VAL A 25 1.85 5.08 -7.13
C VAL A 25 3.17 5.78 -6.87
N SER A 26 4.28 5.11 -7.14
CA SER A 26 5.60 5.71 -6.98
C SER A 26 5.91 6.72 -8.08
N ALA A 27 6.90 7.58 -7.82
CA ALA A 27 7.36 8.57 -8.80
C ALA A 27 7.82 7.96 -10.15
N ASP A 28 8.27 6.70 -10.15
CA ASP A 28 8.66 5.96 -11.35
C ASP A 28 7.53 5.11 -11.96
N GLY A 29 6.28 5.26 -11.48
CA GLY A 29 5.08 4.72 -12.11
C GLY A 29 4.69 3.30 -11.70
N HIS A 30 5.13 2.82 -10.53
CA HIS A 30 4.72 1.51 -10.02
C HIS A 30 3.57 1.62 -9.00
N LEU A 31 2.58 0.74 -9.13
CA LEU A 31 1.49 0.60 -8.15
C LEU A 31 1.94 -0.25 -6.97
N TYR A 32 1.75 0.27 -5.75
CA TYR A 32 1.93 -0.43 -4.49
C TYR A 32 0.61 -0.48 -3.72
N THR A 33 0.23 -1.68 -3.30
CA THR A 33 -1.00 -1.98 -2.52
C THR A 33 -0.78 -1.97 -1.01
N CYS A 34 0.47 -1.75 -0.58
CA CYS A 34 0.87 -1.59 0.81
C CYS A 34 2.11 -0.71 0.92
N LEU A 35 2.23 0.00 2.03
CA LEU A 35 3.43 0.78 2.38
C LEU A 35 4.67 -0.11 2.57
N PHE A 36 4.45 -1.38 2.93
CA PHE A 36 5.48 -2.36 3.21
C PHE A 36 5.56 -3.44 2.13
N SER A 37 5.00 -3.19 0.94
CA SER A 37 5.15 -4.13 -0.17
C SER A 37 6.61 -4.17 -0.64
N ALA A 38 7.08 -5.35 -1.03
CA ALA A 38 8.44 -5.55 -1.51
C ALA A 38 8.65 -5.14 -2.96
N ALA A 39 7.58 -5.15 -3.75
CA ALA A 39 7.60 -4.80 -5.16
C ALA A 39 6.29 -4.09 -5.53
N GLY A 40 6.40 -3.21 -6.53
CA GLY A 40 5.25 -2.58 -7.17
C GLY A 40 5.04 -3.13 -8.57
N ALA A 41 3.83 -2.96 -9.10
CA ALA A 41 3.51 -3.34 -10.48
C ALA A 41 3.72 -2.13 -11.42
N ASP A 42 4.54 -2.27 -12.46
CA ASP A 42 4.73 -1.21 -13.47
C ASP A 42 3.39 -0.92 -14.17
N LEU A 43 2.91 0.32 -14.09
CA LEU A 43 1.71 0.78 -14.78
C LEU A 43 1.99 1.44 -16.12
N ARG A 44 3.23 1.91 -16.36
CA ARG A 44 3.57 2.76 -17.51
C ARG A 44 3.31 2.06 -18.84
N ALA A 45 3.59 0.76 -18.91
CA ALA A 45 3.32 -0.04 -20.10
C ALA A 45 1.83 0.00 -20.47
N THR A 46 0.93 -0.08 -19.47
CA THR A 46 -0.52 -0.10 -19.69
C THR A 46 -1.09 1.30 -19.99
N ILE A 47 -0.41 2.37 -19.57
CA ILE A 47 -0.83 3.74 -19.92
C ILE A 47 -0.83 3.93 -21.45
N ALA A 48 0.12 3.33 -22.16
CA ALA A 48 0.19 3.40 -23.62
C ALA A 48 -1.00 2.71 -24.32
N ASP A 49 -1.64 1.74 -23.65
CA ASP A 49 -2.79 1.00 -24.16
C ASP A 49 -4.13 1.72 -23.92
N GLY A 50 -4.10 2.89 -23.26
CA GLY A 50 -5.27 3.75 -23.03
C GLY A 50 -5.97 3.55 -21.68
N GLU A 51 -6.95 4.42 -21.41
CA GLU A 51 -7.61 4.53 -20.11
C GLU A 51 -8.28 3.23 -19.65
N GLN A 52 -9.01 2.56 -20.53
CA GLN A 52 -9.72 1.32 -20.18
C GLN A 52 -8.74 0.20 -19.79
N ALA A 53 -7.61 0.09 -20.49
CA ALA A 53 -6.58 -0.89 -20.18
C ALA A 53 -5.98 -0.61 -18.79
N LEU A 54 -5.68 0.66 -18.49
CA LEU A 54 -5.17 1.09 -17.19
C LEU A 54 -6.18 0.79 -16.07
N ALA A 55 -7.46 1.13 -16.26
CA ALA A 55 -8.52 0.87 -15.29
C ALA A 55 -8.66 -0.63 -15.00
N ASN A 56 -8.66 -1.47 -16.04
CA ASN A 56 -8.73 -2.93 -15.90
C ASN A 56 -7.51 -3.48 -15.16
N ARG A 57 -6.31 -2.97 -15.47
CA ARG A 57 -5.07 -3.40 -14.80
C ARG A 57 -5.05 -3.04 -13.33
N VAL A 58 -5.48 -1.82 -12.97
CA VAL A 58 -5.57 -1.40 -11.57
C VAL A 58 -6.62 -2.23 -10.82
N ALA A 59 -7.79 -2.47 -11.42
CA ALA A 59 -8.84 -3.30 -10.82
C ALA A 59 -8.37 -4.75 -10.57
N ASP A 60 -7.72 -5.36 -11.55
CA ASP A 60 -7.12 -6.70 -11.43
C ASP A 60 -6.08 -6.77 -10.30
N LEU A 61 -5.13 -5.84 -10.26
CA LEU A 61 -4.13 -5.76 -9.20
C LEU A 61 -4.77 -5.57 -7.82
N TRP A 62 -5.79 -4.72 -7.72
CA TRP A 62 -6.51 -4.46 -6.47
C TRP A 62 -7.30 -5.68 -5.98
N SER A 63 -7.98 -6.39 -6.89
CA SER A 63 -8.77 -7.58 -6.54
C SER A 63 -7.93 -8.73 -5.96
N ARG A 64 -6.64 -8.78 -6.30
CA ARG A 64 -5.68 -9.79 -5.82
C ARG A 64 -4.90 -9.33 -4.59
N ARG A 65 -5.14 -8.11 -4.10
CA ARG A 65 -4.46 -7.56 -2.92
C ARG A 65 -4.67 -8.45 -1.71
N ALA A 66 -3.57 -8.88 -1.12
CA ALA A 66 -3.55 -9.66 0.13
C ALA A 66 -2.66 -9.01 1.20
N ASP A 67 -2.17 -7.79 0.96
CA ASP A 67 -1.23 -7.14 1.86
C ASP A 67 -1.86 -6.72 3.18
N ARG A 68 -1.25 -7.19 4.27
CA ARG A 68 -1.64 -6.90 5.64
C ARG A 68 -0.43 -6.95 6.58
N TYR A 69 0.65 -6.24 6.19
CA TYR A 69 1.93 -6.28 6.89
C TYR A 69 1.80 -6.04 8.40
N SER A 70 1.09 -4.98 8.83
CA SER A 70 1.02 -4.64 10.26
C SER A 70 0.30 -5.71 11.10
N GLU A 71 -0.60 -6.48 10.49
CA GLU A 71 -1.28 -7.63 11.13
C GLU A 71 -0.38 -8.87 11.16
N LEU A 72 0.44 -9.09 10.13
CA LEU A 72 1.25 -10.30 9.99
C LEU A 72 2.61 -10.22 10.68
N ARG A 73 3.20 -9.04 10.84
CA ARG A 73 4.59 -8.84 11.31
C ARG A 73 4.98 -9.52 12.63
N GLY A 74 4.01 -9.87 13.48
CA GLY A 74 4.23 -10.60 14.74
C GLY A 74 4.22 -12.13 14.60
N GLN A 75 3.88 -12.65 13.41
CA GLN A 75 3.77 -14.07 13.15
C GLN A 75 5.12 -14.67 12.73
N PRO A 76 5.45 -15.91 13.12
CA PRO A 76 6.74 -16.54 12.78
C PRO A 76 7.01 -16.65 11.27
N ALA A 77 5.94 -16.74 10.46
CA ALA A 77 6.02 -16.85 9.01
C ALA A 77 6.18 -15.50 8.29
N ALA A 78 6.12 -14.37 9.00
CA ALA A 78 6.33 -13.06 8.42
C ALA A 78 7.82 -12.84 8.17
N GLY A 79 8.28 -13.28 6.99
CA GLY A 79 9.62 -12.95 6.51
C GLY A 79 9.85 -11.44 6.52
N ARG A 80 11.07 -11.01 6.85
CA ARG A 80 11.51 -9.63 6.66
C ARG A 80 11.70 -9.40 5.16
N GLY A 81 10.61 -9.11 4.46
CA GLY A 81 10.67 -8.65 3.08
C GLY A 81 11.41 -7.33 2.99
N ARG A 82 12.08 -7.08 1.86
CA ARG A 82 12.44 -5.70 1.50
C ARG A 82 11.14 -4.90 1.40
N HIS A 83 11.18 -3.63 1.75
CA HIS A 83 10.04 -2.73 1.61
C HIS A 83 10.39 -1.63 0.61
N VAL A 84 9.38 -1.09 -0.06
CA VAL A 84 9.55 0.13 -0.84
C VAL A 84 9.98 1.28 0.08
N GLU A 85 10.89 2.10 -0.42
CA GLU A 85 11.37 3.26 0.32
C GLU A 85 10.31 4.37 0.33
N MET A 86 10.14 5.01 1.49
CA MET A 86 9.08 6.02 1.71
C MET A 86 9.22 7.24 0.78
N PHE A 87 10.43 7.56 0.31
CA PHE A 87 10.63 8.64 -0.66
C PHE A 87 10.00 8.35 -2.02
N LEU A 88 9.80 7.07 -2.37
CA LEU A 88 9.21 6.67 -3.64
C LEU A 88 7.69 6.74 -3.61
N VAL A 89 7.06 6.41 -2.48
CA VAL A 89 5.60 6.21 -2.37
C VAL A 89 4.88 7.20 -1.48
N GLY A 90 5.61 8.09 -0.79
CA GLY A 90 5.04 9.05 0.16
C GLY A 90 4.61 8.42 1.48
N GLY A 91 4.52 9.26 2.52
CA GLY A 91 4.03 8.90 3.86
C GLY A 91 2.52 8.63 3.87
#